data_AF-A0A535MXG5-F1
#
_entry.id   AF-A0A535MXG5-F1
#
_cell.length_a   1.000
_cell.length_b   1.000
_cell.length_c   1.000
_cell.angle_alpha   90.00
_cell.angle_beta   90.00
_cell.angle_gamma   90.00
#
_symmetry.space_group_name_H-M   'P 1'
#
loop_
_entity.id
_entity.type
_entity.pdbx_description
1 polymer ?
#
loop_
_entity_poly.entity_id
_entity_poly.type
_entity_poly.pdbx_seq_one_letter_code
_entity_poly.pdbx_strand_id
1 'polypeptide(L)'
;MPIVLGDNQYGKAETHVVRVTKQGATHELKDLNVSVALAGDFAETHLTGDNSKVVPTDTQKNTVFAFARDPIGEIEDFGIRLARHFVSEFASVYRARVAIEERAWARIHVKGNPHDHAFVRQGSEKRLAMVTCTDDGTWAVAGLTDLVVLKSAGSEFHGYVKDRFTTLPETRDRIMATSLAARWRYRDAQADWAKSFAGVRRLLLEAFASKHSLSLQQTLYAMGSAVLEAHPEVAEIRMSMPNKHHFVVDLSPFGLANDNEVFYASDRPYGLIEGTVTRDDSPGTDVMVELNLDHRRPEAIIDLTRISELTQWGTDDGLLRIGAGVTYSQLINELGDRLPGLAIASRTVGSPQIRNRGTVGGNLGTASPAGDAHPPLLASDSQVELASTSGVRRLAVGEFFTGPKRNAMRKDELIAAFLVEPARGPQQFSKVGTRNAMVIAVCSFALAIDLERRRVGSGIGSAGPTPLRAIEAEEFIQGELDWENRARPSDATLRRFGELVAAAAKPIDDVRGTATYRRHALAVMARRCLEWAWAAA
;
A
#
# COMPACT_ATOMS: atom_id res chain seq x y z
N MET A 1 27.29 -9.71 -10.72
CA MET A 1 25.85 -9.51 -11.00
C MET A 1 25.65 -8.07 -11.46
N PRO A 2 24.75 -7.77 -12.42
CA PRO A 2 24.42 -6.40 -12.79
C PRO A 2 23.61 -5.72 -11.68
N ILE A 3 24.00 -4.51 -11.32
CA ILE A 3 23.30 -3.63 -10.38
C ILE A 3 22.24 -2.85 -11.17
N VAL A 4 21.01 -2.75 -10.66
CA VAL A 4 19.87 -2.12 -11.37
C VAL A 4 19.31 -0.95 -10.55
N LEU A 5 18.94 0.14 -11.22
CA LEU A 5 18.29 1.30 -10.64
C LEU A 5 16.79 1.04 -10.37
N GLY A 6 16.32 1.34 -9.16
CA GLY A 6 14.90 1.30 -8.80
C GLY A 6 14.16 2.63 -9.08
N ASP A 7 13.02 2.82 -8.43
CA ASP A 7 12.29 4.09 -8.49
C ASP A 7 13.18 5.24 -8.02
N ASN A 8 13.19 6.33 -8.79
CA ASN A 8 14.02 7.49 -8.52
C ASN A 8 13.23 8.79 -8.71
N GLN A 9 13.67 9.83 -8.01
CA GLN A 9 13.20 11.19 -8.16
C GLN A 9 14.29 12.15 -7.68
N TYR A 10 14.28 13.37 -8.18
CA TYR A 10 15.19 14.43 -7.72
C TYR A 10 14.51 15.80 -7.80
N GLY A 11 15.02 16.80 -7.08
CA GLY A 11 14.54 18.16 -7.27
C GLY A 11 15.06 19.16 -6.25
N LYS A 12 14.36 20.30 -6.13
CA LYS A 12 14.70 21.35 -5.16
C LYS A 12 13.75 21.31 -3.96
N ALA A 13 14.30 21.12 -2.77
CA ALA A 13 13.56 21.19 -1.52
C ALA A 13 13.60 22.60 -0.90
N GLU A 14 12.56 22.94 -0.16
CA GLU A 14 12.48 24.09 0.76
C GLU A 14 12.78 25.45 0.13
N THR A 15 12.32 25.68 -1.10
CA THR A 15 12.35 27.01 -1.72
C THR A 15 11.41 27.93 -0.96
N HIS A 16 11.97 28.84 -0.15
CA HIS A 16 11.19 29.80 0.63
C HIS A 16 10.69 30.95 -0.26
N VAL A 17 9.38 31.14 -0.32
CA VAL A 17 8.70 32.16 -1.12
C VAL A 17 7.82 33.01 -0.22
N VAL A 18 8.01 34.32 -0.28
CA VAL A 18 7.09 35.29 0.33
C VAL A 18 6.48 36.14 -0.78
N ARG A 19 5.16 36.08 -0.94
CA ARG A 19 4.41 36.85 -1.92
C ARG A 19 3.54 37.89 -1.21
N VAL A 20 3.77 39.15 -1.53
CA VAL A 20 2.94 40.28 -1.08
C VAL A 20 2.05 40.73 -2.23
N THR A 21 0.74 40.53 -2.15
CA THR A 21 -0.23 41.07 -3.13
C THR A 21 -0.67 42.45 -2.68
N LYS A 22 -0.47 43.48 -3.53
CA LYS A 22 -0.80 44.87 -3.20
C LYS A 22 -2.12 45.25 -3.88
N GLN A 23 -3.14 45.58 -3.10
CA GLN A 23 -4.43 46.09 -3.58
C GLN A 23 -4.65 47.49 -2.97
N GLY A 24 -4.13 48.52 -3.64
CA GLY A 24 -4.09 49.86 -3.06
C GLY A 24 -3.18 49.91 -1.83
N ALA A 25 -3.67 50.50 -0.73
CA ALA A 25 -2.93 50.57 0.54
C ALA A 25 -2.90 49.23 1.30
N THR A 26 -3.90 48.37 1.08
CA THR A 26 -4.05 47.10 1.78
C THR A 26 -3.25 46.00 1.06
N HIS A 27 -2.37 45.33 1.79
CA HIS A 27 -1.52 44.26 1.28
C HIS A 27 -1.98 42.90 1.82
N GLU A 28 -1.87 41.84 1.04
CA GLU A 28 -2.03 40.43 1.47
C GLU A 28 -0.68 39.71 1.41
N LEU A 29 -0.50 38.68 2.25
CA LEU A 29 0.76 37.97 2.41
C LEU A 29 0.56 36.45 2.31
N LYS A 30 1.41 35.79 1.52
CA LYS A 30 1.62 34.33 1.52
C LYS A 30 3.08 34.04 1.84
N ASP A 31 3.35 33.13 2.77
CA ASP A 31 4.69 32.72 3.21
C ASP A 31 4.79 31.19 3.14
N LEU A 32 5.50 30.71 2.13
CA LEU A 32 5.50 29.31 1.72
C LEU A 32 6.92 28.72 1.71
N ASN A 33 7.06 27.47 2.14
CA ASN A 33 8.20 26.62 1.75
C ASN A 33 7.73 25.65 0.67
N VAL A 34 8.37 25.66 -0.50
CA VAL A 34 7.98 24.85 -1.66
C VAL A 34 9.08 23.86 -2.02
N SER A 35 8.75 22.58 -2.08
CA SER A 35 9.63 21.50 -2.49
C SER A 35 9.07 20.85 -3.76
N VAL A 36 9.90 20.75 -4.80
CA VAL A 36 9.58 20.10 -6.07
C VAL A 36 10.44 18.84 -6.20
N ALA A 37 9.83 17.72 -6.58
CA ALA A 37 10.52 16.49 -6.94
C ALA A 37 9.97 15.94 -8.26
N LEU A 38 10.84 15.62 -9.20
CA LEU A 38 10.54 15.11 -10.53
C LEU A 38 10.99 13.65 -10.64
N ALA A 39 10.17 12.79 -11.24
CA ALA A 39 10.50 11.42 -11.62
C ALA A 39 10.24 11.22 -13.11
N GLY A 40 11.07 10.41 -13.74
CA GLY A 40 11.21 10.44 -15.20
C GLY A 40 12.18 9.41 -15.75
N ASP A 41 12.44 9.53 -17.05
CA ASP A 41 13.47 8.78 -17.77
C ASP A 41 14.87 9.34 -17.44
N PHE A 42 15.36 9.00 -16.24
CA PHE A 42 16.63 9.46 -15.69
C PHE A 42 17.63 8.32 -15.44
N ALA A 43 17.43 7.14 -16.05
CA ALA A 43 18.32 6.01 -15.85
C ALA A 43 19.77 6.35 -16.26
N GLU A 44 19.96 6.95 -17.43
CA GLU A 44 21.29 7.34 -17.93
C GLU A 44 21.99 8.36 -17.02
N THR A 45 21.25 9.28 -16.39
CA THR A 45 21.81 10.18 -15.38
C THR A 45 22.48 9.44 -14.23
N HIS A 46 21.94 8.29 -13.82
CA HIS A 46 22.50 7.49 -12.73
C HIS A 46 23.57 6.50 -13.21
N LEU A 47 23.38 5.91 -14.40
CA LEU A 47 24.22 4.82 -14.90
C LEU A 47 25.47 5.32 -15.63
N THR A 48 25.36 6.42 -16.36
CA THR A 48 26.44 6.96 -17.22
C THR A 48 26.79 8.40 -16.88
N GLY A 49 25.96 9.09 -16.10
CA GLY A 49 26.13 10.51 -15.78
C GLY A 49 25.61 11.44 -16.86
N ASP A 50 24.85 10.94 -17.84
CA ASP A 50 24.24 11.78 -18.86
C ASP A 50 23.10 12.64 -18.27
N ASN A 51 23.33 13.95 -18.25
CA ASN A 51 22.39 14.94 -17.73
C ASN A 51 21.50 15.56 -18.82
N SER A 52 21.54 15.08 -20.07
CA SER A 52 20.77 15.62 -21.20
C SER A 52 19.27 15.75 -20.95
N LYS A 53 18.71 14.88 -20.08
CA LYS A 53 17.30 14.85 -19.71
C LYS A 53 16.98 15.55 -18.39
N VAL A 54 18.00 16.03 -17.67
CA VAL A 54 17.87 16.59 -16.31
C VAL A 54 17.45 18.05 -16.38
N VAL A 55 16.27 18.38 -15.86
CA VAL A 55 15.87 19.75 -15.54
C VAL A 55 16.66 20.20 -14.31
N PRO A 56 17.56 21.20 -14.40
CA PRO A 56 18.38 21.60 -13.26
C PRO A 56 17.54 21.96 -12.03
N THR A 57 17.98 21.58 -10.83
CA THR A 57 17.26 21.93 -9.60
C THR A 57 17.19 23.45 -9.39
N ASP A 58 18.14 24.21 -9.93
CA ASP A 58 18.07 25.68 -9.97
C ASP A 58 16.92 26.18 -10.86
N THR A 59 16.72 25.57 -12.04
CA THR A 59 15.57 25.86 -12.90
C THR A 59 14.26 25.59 -12.16
N GLN A 60 14.15 24.48 -11.42
CA GLN A 60 12.94 24.19 -10.62
C GLN A 60 12.64 25.28 -9.59
N LYS A 61 13.68 25.76 -8.88
CA LYS A 61 13.59 26.90 -7.95
C LYS A 61 13.15 28.18 -8.67
N ASN A 62 13.73 28.48 -9.83
CA ASN A 62 13.41 29.66 -10.63
C ASN A 62 11.95 29.61 -11.13
N THR A 63 11.47 28.44 -11.55
CA THR A 63 10.07 28.22 -11.93
C THR A 63 9.12 28.50 -10.77
N VAL A 64 9.44 28.06 -9.55
CA VAL A 64 8.64 28.38 -8.35
C VAL A 64 8.50 29.89 -8.16
N PHE A 65 9.61 30.64 -8.25
CA PHE A 65 9.56 32.10 -8.15
C PHE A 65 8.80 32.76 -9.31
N ALA A 66 8.99 32.26 -10.53
CA ALA A 66 8.31 32.76 -11.72
C ALA A 66 6.78 32.59 -11.62
N PHE A 67 6.31 31.42 -11.18
CA PHE A 67 4.89 31.14 -11.00
C PHE A 67 4.29 31.92 -9.83
N ALA A 68 5.08 32.23 -8.78
CA ALA A 68 4.64 33.05 -7.66
C ALA A 68 4.44 34.55 -8.03
N ARG A 69 4.87 34.98 -9.23
CA ARG A 69 4.54 36.30 -9.77
C ARG A 69 3.02 36.46 -9.91
N ASP A 70 2.38 35.45 -10.49
CA ASP A 70 0.92 35.39 -10.61
C ASP A 70 0.30 35.13 -9.22
N PRO A 71 -1.00 35.43 -9.02
CA PRO A 71 -1.65 35.16 -7.74
C PRO A 71 -1.47 33.69 -7.32
N ILE A 72 -0.98 33.47 -6.10
CA ILE A 72 -0.78 32.12 -5.55
C ILE A 72 -2.14 31.45 -5.30
N GLY A 73 -3.12 32.19 -4.77
CA GLY A 73 -4.42 31.62 -4.39
C GLY A 73 -4.28 30.61 -3.24
N GLU A 74 -5.05 29.53 -3.31
CA GLU A 74 -4.89 28.37 -2.44
C GLU A 74 -3.60 27.62 -2.78
N ILE A 75 -2.92 27.08 -1.76
CA ILE A 75 -1.61 26.44 -1.96
C ILE A 75 -1.70 25.15 -2.77
N GLU A 76 -2.85 24.47 -2.71
CA GLU A 76 -3.19 23.30 -3.53
C GLU A 76 -3.23 23.69 -5.01
N ASP A 77 -3.91 24.79 -5.37
CA ASP A 77 -3.96 25.28 -6.76
C ASP A 77 -2.59 25.74 -7.26
N PHE A 78 -1.79 26.37 -6.39
CA PHE A 78 -0.41 26.71 -6.73
C PHE A 78 0.43 25.45 -6.99
N GLY A 79 0.31 24.44 -6.14
CA GLY A 79 0.96 23.13 -6.32
C GLY A 79 0.54 22.43 -7.61
N ILE A 80 -0.76 22.48 -7.97
CA ILE A 80 -1.31 21.93 -9.22
C ILE A 80 -0.71 22.63 -10.43
N ARG A 81 -0.64 23.97 -10.44
CA ARG A 81 -0.04 24.72 -11.56
C ARG A 81 1.43 24.35 -11.76
N LEU A 82 2.20 24.28 -10.68
CA LEU A 82 3.61 23.90 -10.73
C LEU A 82 3.80 22.45 -11.20
N ALA A 83 3.08 21.50 -10.61
CA ALA A 83 3.21 20.09 -10.94
C ALA A 83 2.85 19.82 -12.41
N ARG A 84 1.75 20.42 -12.89
CA ARG A 84 1.34 20.31 -14.29
C ARG A 84 2.38 20.88 -15.25
N HIS A 85 2.95 22.04 -14.94
CA HIS A 85 4.00 22.64 -15.78
C HIS A 85 5.18 21.69 -15.99
N PHE A 86 5.70 21.06 -14.93
CA PHE A 86 6.86 20.17 -15.07
C PHE A 86 6.54 18.90 -15.87
N VAL A 87 5.35 18.33 -15.71
CA VAL A 87 4.93 17.15 -16.49
C VAL A 87 4.67 17.52 -17.95
N SER A 88 4.02 18.65 -18.21
CA SER A 88 3.66 19.04 -19.58
C SER A 88 4.82 19.59 -20.41
N GLU A 89 5.77 20.27 -19.77
CA GLU A 89 6.87 20.96 -20.47
C GLU A 89 8.04 20.03 -20.82
N PHE A 90 8.31 19.03 -19.97
CA PHE A 90 9.50 18.20 -20.08
C PHE A 90 9.13 16.75 -20.39
N ALA A 91 9.35 16.33 -21.64
CA ALA A 91 9.06 14.96 -22.08
C ALA A 91 9.79 13.85 -21.30
N SER A 92 10.88 14.19 -20.60
CA SER A 92 11.60 13.25 -19.72
C SER A 92 10.91 13.03 -18.37
N VAL A 93 9.93 13.86 -17.98
CA VAL A 93 9.27 13.85 -16.67
C VAL A 93 7.87 13.25 -16.82
N TYR A 94 7.65 12.05 -16.28
CA TYR A 94 6.31 11.44 -16.23
C TYR A 94 5.56 11.72 -14.92
N ARG A 95 6.26 12.25 -13.89
CA ARG A 95 5.65 12.58 -12.59
C ARG A 95 6.34 13.78 -11.93
N ALA A 96 5.54 14.73 -11.46
CA ALA A 96 5.99 15.83 -10.61
C ALA A 96 5.23 15.81 -9.27
N ARG A 97 5.97 15.95 -8.17
CA ARG A 97 5.43 16.08 -6.81
C ARG A 97 5.85 17.41 -6.22
N VAL A 98 4.87 18.21 -5.82
CA VAL A 98 5.06 19.55 -5.23
C VAL A 98 4.49 19.53 -3.81
N ALA A 99 5.36 19.69 -2.82
CA ALA A 99 4.98 19.81 -1.42
C ALA A 99 5.15 21.28 -0.97
N ILE A 100 4.13 21.81 -0.31
CA ILE A 100 4.05 23.22 0.10
C ILE A 100 3.69 23.25 1.58
N GLU A 101 4.47 24.00 2.35
CA GLU A 101 4.13 24.38 3.72
C GLU A 101 3.80 25.87 3.75
N GLU A 102 2.62 26.23 4.21
CA GLU A 102 2.20 27.61 4.42
C GLU A 102 2.24 27.96 5.89
N ARG A 103 2.79 29.12 6.20
CA ARG A 103 2.75 29.67 7.54
C ARG A 103 1.77 30.81 7.66
N ALA A 104 0.99 30.78 8.73
CA ALA A 104 -0.06 31.75 8.96
C ALA A 104 0.48 33.09 9.52
N TRP A 105 -0.13 34.18 9.07
CA TRP A 105 0.15 35.54 9.50
C TRP A 105 -1.16 36.26 9.80
N ALA A 106 -1.23 36.96 10.93
CA ALA A 106 -2.35 37.82 11.30
C ALA A 106 -2.02 39.29 11.07
N ARG A 107 -3.02 40.10 10.74
CA ARG A 107 -2.85 41.57 10.74
C ARG A 107 -2.68 42.07 12.17
N ILE A 108 -1.71 42.95 12.37
CA ILE A 108 -1.58 43.68 13.64
C ILE A 108 -2.75 44.66 13.73
N HIS A 109 -3.43 44.71 14.88
CA HIS A 109 -4.55 45.64 15.09
C HIS A 109 -4.05 46.91 15.81
N VAL A 110 -4.40 48.08 15.27
CA VAL A 110 -4.10 49.40 15.86
C VAL A 110 -5.42 50.10 16.14
N LYS A 111 -5.68 50.42 17.43
CA LYS A 111 -6.97 50.99 17.89
C LYS A 111 -8.18 50.17 17.44
N GLY A 112 -8.06 48.84 17.49
CA GLY A 112 -9.12 47.89 17.11
C GLY A 112 -9.28 47.65 15.61
N ASN A 113 -8.57 48.40 14.75
CA ASN A 113 -8.64 48.23 13.30
C ASN A 113 -7.43 47.42 12.78
N PRO A 114 -7.62 46.48 11.83
CA PRO A 114 -6.52 45.75 11.24
C PRO A 114 -5.62 46.69 10.42
N HIS A 115 -4.30 46.57 10.57
CA HIS A 115 -3.33 47.35 9.80
C HIS A 115 -3.25 46.88 8.35
N ASP A 116 -3.05 47.82 7.43
CA ASP A 116 -3.07 47.58 5.99
C ASP A 116 -1.94 46.66 5.50
N HIS A 117 -0.77 46.74 6.14
CA HIS A 117 0.45 46.08 5.66
C HIS A 117 1.41 45.65 6.79
N ALA A 118 0.92 45.49 8.02
CA ALA A 118 1.72 45.00 9.15
C ALA A 118 1.13 43.71 9.72
N PHE A 119 1.99 42.71 9.90
CA PHE A 119 1.60 41.34 10.24
C PHE A 119 2.40 40.77 11.41
N VAL A 120 1.79 39.86 12.16
CA VAL A 120 2.43 39.06 13.22
C VAL A 120 2.23 37.58 12.90
N ARG A 121 3.27 36.77 13.12
CA ARG A 121 3.26 35.33 12.85
C ARG A 121 2.24 34.63 13.77
N GLN A 122 1.37 33.79 13.21
CA GLN A 122 0.43 32.98 13.98
C GLN A 122 1.03 31.62 14.30
N GLY A 123 1.37 31.39 15.57
CA GLY A 123 1.73 30.09 16.12
C GLY A 123 2.86 29.34 15.39
N SER A 124 3.01 28.06 15.71
CA SER A 124 3.92 27.13 15.04
C SER A 124 3.23 26.32 13.93
N GLU A 125 1.89 26.26 13.95
CA GLU A 125 1.09 25.49 13.00
C GLU A 125 1.40 25.88 11.55
N LYS A 126 1.53 24.87 10.69
CA LYS A 126 1.67 25.05 9.25
C LYS A 126 0.57 24.30 8.54
N ARG A 127 -0.03 24.94 7.54
CA ARG A 127 -0.90 24.27 6.57
C ARG A 127 -0.02 23.60 5.52
N LEU A 128 -0.40 22.39 5.13
CA LEU A 128 0.34 21.57 4.17
C LEU A 128 -0.52 21.33 2.94
N ALA A 129 0.10 21.36 1.77
CA ALA A 129 -0.43 20.80 0.55
C ALA A 129 0.64 19.97 -0.14
N MET A 130 0.24 18.82 -0.67
CA MET A 130 1.10 17.97 -1.45
C MET A 130 0.34 17.54 -2.69
N VAL A 131 0.81 18.01 -3.84
CA VAL A 131 0.21 17.76 -5.13
C VAL A 131 1.13 16.83 -5.91
N THR A 132 0.56 15.79 -6.48
CA THR A 132 1.28 14.96 -7.47
C THR A 132 0.53 14.98 -8.78
N CYS A 133 1.27 15.16 -9.87
CA CYS A 133 0.77 15.17 -11.23
C CYS A 133 1.54 14.12 -12.03
N THR A 134 0.82 13.39 -12.86
CA THR A 134 1.31 12.48 -13.91
C THR A 134 0.55 12.78 -15.20
N ASP A 135 0.89 12.11 -16.29
CA ASP A 135 0.11 12.18 -17.54
C ASP A 135 -1.35 11.72 -17.30
N ASP A 136 -1.54 10.71 -16.46
CA ASP A 136 -2.86 10.12 -16.16
C ASP A 136 -3.73 10.97 -15.21
N GLY A 137 -3.21 12.07 -14.65
CA GLY A 137 -4.01 12.95 -13.79
C GLY A 137 -3.27 13.69 -12.68
N THR A 138 -4.04 14.41 -11.86
CA THR A 138 -3.54 15.21 -10.74
C THR A 138 -4.34 14.90 -9.48
N TRP A 139 -3.67 14.81 -8.33
CA TRP A 139 -4.33 14.66 -7.02
C TRP A 139 -3.63 15.47 -5.94
N ALA A 140 -4.39 15.81 -4.89
CA ALA A 140 -3.92 16.62 -3.79
C ALA A 140 -4.13 15.92 -2.44
N VAL A 141 -3.16 16.11 -1.55
CA VAL A 141 -3.23 15.77 -0.13
C VAL A 141 -3.05 17.08 0.64
N ALA A 142 -4.06 17.47 1.40
CA ALA A 142 -3.94 18.58 2.33
C ALA A 142 -3.52 18.07 3.70
N GLY A 143 -3.08 18.96 4.57
CA GLY A 143 -2.69 18.59 5.91
C GLY A 143 -2.36 19.77 6.79
N LEU A 144 -1.98 19.44 8.02
CA LEU A 144 -1.38 20.36 8.96
C LEU A 144 -0.27 19.67 9.73
N THR A 145 0.67 20.45 10.23
CA THR A 145 1.69 20.00 11.19
C THR A 145 1.93 21.08 12.22
N ASP A 146 2.60 20.70 13.31
CA ASP A 146 3.00 21.61 14.39
C ASP A 146 1.81 22.27 15.10
N LEU A 147 0.62 21.66 15.02
CA LEU A 147 -0.56 22.02 15.78
C LEU A 147 -0.45 21.42 17.19
N VAL A 148 0.04 22.24 18.13
CA VAL A 148 0.18 21.83 19.53
C VAL A 148 -1.15 22.02 20.26
N VAL A 149 -1.66 20.94 20.84
CA VAL A 149 -2.90 20.92 21.63
C VAL A 149 -2.68 20.20 22.95
N LEU A 150 -3.39 20.63 23.97
CA LEU A 150 -3.34 20.07 25.32
C LEU A 150 -4.74 20.09 25.92
N LYS A 151 -5.11 19.01 26.60
CA LYS A 151 -6.21 19.01 27.57
C LYS A 151 -5.67 18.61 28.95
N SER A 152 -6.09 19.34 29.97
CA SER A 152 -5.59 19.18 31.34
C SER A 152 -6.16 17.97 32.07
N ALA A 153 -7.35 17.53 31.67
CA ALA A 153 -8.07 16.40 32.24
C ALA A 153 -8.88 15.63 31.17
N GLY A 154 -9.65 14.62 31.58
CA GLY A 154 -10.52 13.85 30.67
C GLY A 154 -9.72 12.89 29.78
N SER A 155 -8.60 12.39 30.30
CA SER A 155 -7.74 11.40 29.68
C SER A 155 -7.29 10.37 30.70
N GLU A 156 -7.32 9.11 30.33
CA GLU A 156 -6.94 7.97 31.17
C GLU A 156 -5.88 7.12 30.45
N PHE A 157 -5.27 6.22 31.21
CA PHE A 157 -4.51 5.10 30.68
C PHE A 157 -4.37 3.99 31.73
N HIS A 158 -5.05 2.87 31.50
CA HIS A 158 -5.11 1.74 32.41
C HIS A 158 -5.49 0.48 31.62
N GLY A 159 -5.43 -0.70 32.26
CA GLY A 159 -5.82 -1.97 31.63
C GLY A 159 -4.84 -2.47 30.56
N TYR A 160 -3.65 -1.85 30.46
CA TYR A 160 -2.59 -2.32 29.58
C TYR A 160 -1.88 -3.55 30.16
N VAL A 161 -1.23 -4.29 29.26
CA VAL A 161 -0.42 -5.46 29.60
C VAL A 161 0.73 -5.03 30.51
N LYS A 162 0.96 -5.79 31.58
CA LYS A 162 2.06 -5.59 32.52
C LYS A 162 3.02 -6.76 32.39
N ASP A 163 4.26 -6.48 32.02
CA ASP A 163 5.34 -7.45 31.99
C ASP A 163 6.40 -7.12 33.06
N ARG A 164 7.50 -7.88 33.08
CA ARG A 164 8.60 -7.69 34.03
C ARG A 164 9.32 -6.33 33.94
N PHE A 165 9.06 -5.52 32.92
CA PHE A 165 9.68 -4.22 32.69
C PHE A 165 8.70 -3.05 32.86
N THR A 166 7.44 -3.33 33.21
CA THR A 166 6.40 -2.30 33.31
C THR A 166 6.43 -1.62 34.68
N THR A 167 6.90 -0.37 34.72
CA THR A 167 6.89 0.48 35.93
C THR A 167 5.84 1.59 35.89
N LEU A 168 5.20 1.81 34.73
CA LEU A 168 4.21 2.87 34.55
C LEU A 168 2.97 2.58 35.42
N PRO A 169 2.61 3.45 36.38
CA PRO A 169 1.36 3.33 37.12
C PRO A 169 0.16 3.64 36.23
N GLU A 170 -0.94 2.91 36.45
CA GLU A 170 -2.20 3.22 35.79
C GLU A 170 -2.74 4.56 36.29
N THR A 171 -3.43 5.29 35.42
CA THR A 171 -4.06 6.55 35.79
C THR A 171 -5.46 6.69 35.18
N ARG A 172 -6.32 7.35 35.96
CA ARG A 172 -7.70 7.71 35.64
C ARG A 172 -7.89 9.20 35.36
N ASP A 173 -6.82 9.98 35.50
CA ASP A 173 -6.78 11.36 35.06
C ASP A 173 -5.34 11.78 34.76
N ARG A 174 -5.12 12.41 33.61
CA ARG A 174 -3.81 12.90 33.20
C ARG A 174 -3.95 13.99 32.15
N ILE A 175 -2.91 14.82 32.06
CA ILE A 175 -2.70 15.67 30.90
C ILE A 175 -2.51 14.80 29.65
N MET A 176 -3.15 15.22 28.56
CA MET A 176 -2.87 14.71 27.22
C MET A 176 -2.47 15.87 26.32
N ALA A 177 -1.21 15.88 25.90
CA ALA A 177 -0.68 16.90 25.00
C ALA A 177 -0.07 16.23 23.76
N THR A 178 -0.24 16.86 22.60
CA THR A 178 0.34 16.37 21.35
C THR A 178 0.68 17.51 20.41
N SER A 179 1.61 17.24 19.48
CA SER A 179 1.86 18.09 18.32
C SER A 179 1.31 17.37 17.11
N LEU A 180 0.06 17.66 16.75
CA LEU A 180 -0.67 16.94 15.73
C LEU A 180 -0.05 17.20 14.35
N ALA A 181 0.33 16.12 13.68
CA ALA A 181 0.54 16.12 12.23
C ALA A 181 -0.57 15.29 11.59
N ALA A 182 -1.36 15.92 10.74
CA ALA A 182 -2.47 15.27 10.04
C ALA A 182 -2.36 15.52 8.53
N ARG A 183 -2.62 14.50 7.73
CA ARG A 183 -2.67 14.58 6.27
C ARG A 183 -3.90 13.84 5.78
N TRP A 184 -4.70 14.47 4.94
CA TRP A 184 -5.88 13.86 4.37
C TRP A 184 -5.87 13.97 2.85
N ARG A 185 -6.25 12.86 2.21
CA ARG A 185 -6.28 12.75 0.75
C ARG A 185 -7.70 13.00 0.27
N TYR A 186 -7.82 13.86 -0.73
CA TYR A 186 -9.08 14.10 -1.42
C TYR A 186 -9.40 12.95 -2.40
N ARG A 187 -10.68 12.74 -2.68
CA ARG A 187 -11.15 11.81 -3.71
C ARG A 187 -10.79 12.30 -5.12
N ASP A 188 -10.83 13.62 -5.33
CA ASP A 188 -10.47 14.28 -6.58
C ASP A 188 -9.67 15.58 -6.32
N ALA A 189 -9.16 16.20 -7.39
CA ALA A 189 -8.43 17.47 -7.31
C ALA A 189 -9.33 18.70 -7.50
N GLN A 190 -10.60 18.63 -7.09
CA GLN A 190 -11.60 19.68 -7.27
C GLN A 190 -12.40 19.90 -5.97
N ALA A 191 -11.71 20.34 -4.91
CA ALA A 191 -12.36 20.71 -3.66
C ALA A 191 -12.28 22.21 -3.41
N ASP A 192 -13.20 22.73 -2.59
CA ASP A 192 -13.05 24.03 -1.95
C ASP A 192 -11.99 23.89 -0.84
N TRP A 193 -10.72 24.14 -1.21
CA TRP A 193 -9.56 23.87 -0.36
C TRP A 193 -9.61 24.59 0.98
N ALA A 194 -9.97 25.87 0.96
CA ALA A 194 -10.03 26.71 2.16
C ALA A 194 -11.14 26.24 3.11
N LYS A 195 -12.34 26.00 2.57
CA LYS A 195 -13.48 25.52 3.37
C LYS A 195 -13.22 24.13 3.94
N SER A 196 -12.68 23.22 3.13
CA SER A 196 -12.29 21.88 3.57
C SER A 196 -11.25 21.94 4.68
N PHE A 197 -10.14 22.67 4.48
CA PHE A 197 -9.08 22.78 5.49
C PHE A 197 -9.60 23.33 6.82
N ALA A 198 -10.38 24.41 6.78
CA ALA A 198 -10.96 25.01 7.97
C ALA A 198 -11.94 24.04 8.68
N GLY A 199 -12.78 23.33 7.91
CA GLY A 199 -13.71 22.33 8.43
C GLY A 199 -13.02 21.15 9.09
N VAL A 200 -12.03 20.55 8.41
CA VAL A 200 -11.24 19.44 8.93
C VAL A 200 -10.49 19.86 10.18
N ARG A 201 -9.77 20.98 10.16
CA ARG A 201 -9.04 21.49 11.34
C ARG A 201 -9.97 21.69 12.53
N ARG A 202 -11.15 22.29 12.33
CA ARG A 202 -12.15 22.47 13.38
C ARG A 202 -12.58 21.13 13.98
N LEU A 203 -12.95 20.15 13.14
CA LEU A 203 -13.39 18.83 13.60
C LEU A 203 -12.30 18.08 14.36
N LEU A 204 -11.04 18.18 13.93
CA LEU A 204 -9.91 17.60 14.66
C LEU A 204 -9.79 18.19 16.07
N LEU A 205 -9.92 19.52 16.21
CA LEU A 205 -9.88 20.21 17.50
C LEU A 205 -11.09 19.88 18.38
N GLU A 206 -12.30 19.89 17.82
CA GLU A 206 -13.55 19.56 18.52
C GLU A 206 -13.53 18.13 19.03
N ALA A 207 -13.11 17.16 18.20
CA ALA A 207 -13.01 15.76 18.60
C ALA A 207 -11.91 15.54 19.66
N PHE A 208 -10.75 16.19 19.54
CA PHE A 208 -9.70 16.13 20.56
C PHE A 208 -10.19 16.67 21.92
N ALA A 209 -10.90 17.79 21.92
CA ALA A 209 -11.38 18.45 23.13
C ALA A 209 -12.55 17.71 23.79
N SER A 210 -13.51 17.23 22.99
CA SER A 210 -14.75 16.64 23.53
C SER A 210 -14.63 15.16 23.88
N LYS A 211 -13.70 14.42 23.27
CA LYS A 211 -13.56 12.98 23.53
C LYS A 211 -12.95 12.74 24.91
N HIS A 212 -13.69 12.13 25.83
CA HIS A 212 -13.08 11.48 26.99
C HIS A 212 -12.18 10.34 26.50
N SER A 213 -10.87 10.45 26.77
CA SER A 213 -9.85 9.67 26.07
C SER A 213 -9.34 8.54 26.94
N LEU A 214 -9.66 7.29 26.59
CA LEU A 214 -9.09 6.11 27.27
C LEU A 214 -7.72 5.73 26.70
N SER A 215 -7.39 6.22 25.50
CA SER A 215 -6.09 6.10 24.88
C SER A 215 -5.93 7.13 23.76
N LEU A 216 -4.69 7.50 23.43
CA LEU A 216 -4.44 8.42 22.32
C LEU A 216 -4.84 7.79 20.98
N GLN A 217 -4.75 6.46 20.87
CA GLN A 217 -5.25 5.68 19.74
C GLN A 217 -6.76 5.85 19.53
N GLN A 218 -7.55 5.81 20.62
CA GLN A 218 -8.99 6.02 20.55
C GLN A 218 -9.32 7.45 20.10
N THR A 219 -8.60 8.44 20.63
CA THR A 219 -8.76 9.85 20.24
C THR A 219 -8.40 10.05 18.76
N LEU A 220 -7.31 9.44 18.28
CA LEU A 220 -6.93 9.44 16.87
C LEU A 220 -8.07 8.92 15.99
N TYR A 221 -8.63 7.77 16.33
CA TYR A 221 -9.73 7.18 15.56
C TYR A 221 -10.97 8.07 15.56
N ALA A 222 -11.35 8.65 16.71
CA ALA A 222 -12.49 9.54 16.83
C ALA A 222 -12.33 10.81 15.98
N MET A 223 -11.14 11.43 16.02
CA MET A 223 -10.79 12.58 15.18
C MET A 223 -10.91 12.26 13.69
N GLY A 224 -10.35 11.11 13.27
CA GLY A 224 -10.42 10.70 11.87
C GLY A 224 -11.84 10.36 11.40
N SER A 225 -12.63 9.72 12.26
CA SER A 225 -14.03 9.39 11.96
C SER A 225 -14.89 10.64 11.80
N ALA A 226 -14.77 11.62 12.70
CA ALA A 226 -15.50 12.88 12.61
C ALA A 226 -15.22 13.63 11.29
N VAL A 227 -13.96 13.62 10.84
CA VAL A 227 -13.57 14.20 9.54
C VAL A 227 -14.22 13.45 8.38
N LEU A 228 -14.11 12.12 8.34
CA LEU A 228 -14.68 11.34 7.24
C LEU A 228 -16.22 11.38 7.25
N GLU A 229 -16.89 11.49 8.39
CA GLU A 229 -18.35 11.62 8.42
C GLU A 229 -18.81 12.96 7.82
N ALA A 230 -18.08 14.04 8.10
CA ALA A 230 -18.48 15.39 7.69
C ALA A 230 -18.00 15.81 6.28
N HIS A 231 -16.89 15.26 5.80
CA HIS A 231 -16.25 15.66 4.54
C HIS A 231 -16.23 14.50 3.52
N PRO A 232 -17.30 14.30 2.72
CA PRO A 232 -17.38 13.21 1.74
C PRO A 232 -16.27 13.24 0.67
N GLU A 233 -15.75 14.42 0.36
CA GLU A 233 -14.62 14.66 -0.53
C GLU A 233 -13.29 14.12 0.01
N VAL A 234 -13.18 13.86 1.32
CA VAL A 234 -12.01 13.25 1.94
C VAL A 234 -12.14 11.72 1.92
N ALA A 235 -11.14 11.05 1.34
CA ALA A 235 -11.10 9.59 1.22
C ALA A 235 -10.48 8.90 2.43
N GLU A 236 -9.46 9.53 3.01
CA GLU A 236 -8.72 9.03 4.17
C GLU A 236 -8.02 10.18 4.90
N ILE A 237 -7.70 9.94 6.17
CA ILE A 237 -6.90 10.83 6.99
C ILE A 237 -5.88 10.03 7.79
N ARG A 238 -4.61 10.41 7.66
CA ARG A 238 -3.47 9.89 8.43
C ARG A 238 -3.06 10.89 9.48
N MET A 239 -2.79 10.40 10.68
CA MET A 239 -2.34 11.21 11.80
C MET A 239 -1.10 10.59 12.45
N SER A 240 -0.20 11.47 12.88
CA SER A 240 0.94 11.19 13.74
C SER A 240 0.81 12.09 14.98
N MET A 241 0.67 11.45 16.14
CA MET A 241 0.30 12.07 17.40
C MET A 241 1.34 11.68 18.47
N PRO A 242 2.46 12.42 18.59
CA PRO A 242 3.39 12.22 19.68
C PRO A 242 2.72 12.59 21.00
N ASN A 243 2.76 11.70 21.99
CA ASN A 243 2.31 11.95 23.34
C ASN A 243 3.39 12.76 24.08
N LYS A 244 3.20 14.08 24.15
CA LYS A 244 4.11 14.99 24.85
C LYS A 244 3.86 14.90 26.35
N HIS A 245 4.71 14.17 27.05
CA HIS A 245 4.48 13.85 28.45
C HIS A 245 4.54 15.08 29.35
N HIS A 246 3.56 15.17 30.24
CA HIS A 246 3.53 16.07 31.38
C HIS A 246 3.40 15.20 32.62
N PHE A 247 4.52 14.96 33.29
CA PHE A 247 4.57 14.10 34.47
C PHE A 247 4.22 14.90 35.71
N VAL A 248 3.32 14.39 36.54
CA VAL A 248 3.04 14.98 37.85
C VAL A 248 4.34 14.94 38.67
N VAL A 249 4.76 16.08 39.19
CA VAL A 249 5.99 16.17 39.99
C VAL A 249 5.74 15.60 41.37
N ASP A 250 6.58 14.67 41.83
CA ASP A 250 6.54 14.20 43.22
C ASP A 250 7.14 15.27 44.14
N LEU A 251 6.27 15.92 44.93
CA LEU A 251 6.66 16.93 45.91
C LEU A 251 6.74 16.38 47.34
N SER A 252 6.50 15.08 47.54
CA SER A 252 6.59 14.44 48.86
C SER A 252 7.96 14.56 49.54
N PRO A 253 9.11 14.63 48.83
CA PRO A 253 10.41 14.90 49.48
C PRO A 253 10.47 16.27 50.18
N PHE A 254 9.58 17.20 49.82
CA PHE A 254 9.46 18.51 50.45
C PHE A 254 8.33 18.59 51.48
N GLY A 255 7.64 17.47 51.76
CA GLY A 255 6.48 17.44 52.66
C GLY A 255 5.23 18.09 52.08
N LEU A 256 5.13 18.22 50.75
CA LEU A 256 4.02 18.86 50.05
C LEU A 256 3.21 17.84 49.23
N ALA A 257 1.90 18.02 49.18
CA ALA A 257 1.02 17.30 48.25
C ALA A 257 1.04 17.95 46.86
N ASN A 258 0.72 17.18 45.81
CA ASN A 258 0.54 17.68 44.45
C ASN A 258 -0.70 17.01 43.83
N ASP A 259 -1.84 17.69 43.88
CA ASP A 259 -3.13 17.19 43.42
C ASP A 259 -3.32 17.38 41.90
N ASN A 260 -2.33 16.93 41.12
CA ASN A 260 -2.25 17.11 39.65
C ASN A 260 -2.25 18.58 39.22
N GLU A 261 -1.50 19.44 39.93
CA GLU A 261 -1.40 20.86 39.61
C GLU A 261 -0.03 21.24 39.04
N VAL A 262 1.03 20.58 39.49
CA VAL A 262 2.42 20.85 39.07
C VAL A 262 2.97 19.70 38.24
N PHE A 263 3.37 20.01 37.00
CA PHE A 263 3.86 19.03 36.03
C PHE A 263 5.23 19.37 35.45
N TYR A 264 6.03 18.35 35.20
CA TYR A 264 7.23 18.43 34.37
C TYR A 264 6.87 18.07 32.91
N ALA A 265 6.95 19.06 32.02
CA ALA A 265 6.79 18.87 30.58
C ALA A 265 8.12 18.40 29.97
N SER A 266 8.22 17.11 29.64
CA SER A 266 9.43 16.56 29.04
C SER A 266 9.48 16.81 27.53
N ASP A 267 10.67 17.12 27.00
CA ASP A 267 10.89 17.19 25.55
C ASP A 267 11.01 15.78 24.94
N ARG A 268 11.88 14.93 25.51
CA ARG A 268 12.16 13.56 25.06
C ARG A 268 12.40 12.61 26.24
N PRO A 269 12.15 11.30 26.09
CA PRO A 269 11.47 10.65 24.96
C PRO A 269 9.96 10.95 24.97
N TYR A 270 9.27 10.65 23.87
CA TYR A 270 7.81 10.73 23.77
C TYR A 270 7.26 9.44 23.16
N GLY A 271 6.06 9.04 23.57
CA GLY A 271 5.32 7.99 22.85
C GLY A 271 4.88 8.49 21.48
N LEU A 272 4.96 7.67 20.43
CA LEU A 272 4.49 8.04 19.10
C LEU A 272 3.33 7.14 18.68
N ILE A 273 2.17 7.75 18.44
CA ILE A 273 0.97 7.04 18.00
C ILE A 273 0.68 7.48 16.57
N GLU A 274 0.58 6.52 15.67
CA GLU A 274 0.28 6.77 14.26
C GLU A 274 -0.88 5.88 13.80
N GLY A 275 -1.70 6.41 12.91
CA GLY A 275 -2.85 5.70 12.39
C GLY A 275 -3.39 6.34 11.12
N THR A 276 -4.04 5.54 10.29
CA THR A 276 -4.82 6.01 9.15
C THR A 276 -6.26 5.56 9.34
N VAL A 277 -7.19 6.50 9.25
CA VAL A 277 -8.63 6.22 9.21
C VAL A 277 -9.06 6.34 7.75
N THR A 278 -9.69 5.29 7.23
CA THR A 278 -10.15 5.20 5.84
C THR A 278 -11.63 4.83 5.82
N ARG A 279 -12.31 5.18 4.74
CA ARG A 279 -13.66 4.66 4.48
C ARG A 279 -13.59 3.19 4.04
N ASP A 280 -14.67 2.45 4.27
CA ASP A 280 -14.83 1.02 3.93
C ASP A 280 -15.06 0.76 2.44
N ASP A 281 -15.67 1.75 1.77
CA ASP A 281 -15.82 1.87 0.31
C ASP A 281 -14.54 2.35 -0.38
N SER A 282 -13.49 2.72 0.37
CA SER A 282 -12.17 2.95 -0.20
C SER A 282 -11.73 1.62 -0.83
N PRO A 283 -11.54 1.53 -2.16
CA PRO A 283 -11.43 0.26 -2.87
C PRO A 283 -10.16 -0.54 -2.50
N GLY A 284 -9.85 -1.63 -3.21
CA GLY A 284 -8.50 -2.21 -3.40
C GLY A 284 -7.68 -2.80 -2.23
N THR A 285 -7.00 -3.91 -2.54
CA THR A 285 -5.78 -4.35 -1.86
C THR A 285 -4.57 -3.70 -2.53
N ASP A 286 -3.98 -4.36 -3.53
CA ASP A 286 -2.77 -3.90 -4.21
C ASP A 286 -3.00 -2.58 -4.95
N VAL A 287 -4.16 -2.41 -5.60
CA VAL A 287 -4.51 -1.17 -6.31
C VAL A 287 -4.56 0.01 -5.35
N MET A 288 -5.17 -0.14 -4.16
CA MET A 288 -5.15 0.96 -3.19
C MET A 288 -3.82 1.12 -2.51
N VAL A 289 -3.02 0.07 -2.32
CA VAL A 289 -1.63 0.25 -1.85
C VAL A 289 -0.84 1.06 -2.88
N GLU A 290 -0.95 0.77 -4.18
CA GLU A 290 -0.30 1.54 -5.24
C GLU A 290 -0.82 2.98 -5.31
N LEU A 291 -2.12 3.20 -5.10
CA LEU A 291 -2.72 4.54 -4.99
C LEU A 291 -2.30 5.28 -3.71
N ASN A 292 -2.15 4.58 -2.58
CA ASN A 292 -1.81 5.15 -1.28
C ASN A 292 -0.31 5.47 -1.16
N LEU A 293 0.53 4.71 -1.88
CA LEU A 293 1.96 4.95 -2.01
C LEU A 293 2.31 5.88 -3.19
N ASP A 294 1.31 6.39 -3.91
CA ASP A 294 1.48 7.25 -5.10
C ASP A 294 2.34 6.59 -6.21
N HIS A 295 2.30 5.27 -6.32
CA HIS A 295 3.01 4.51 -7.36
C HIS A 295 2.26 4.50 -8.70
N ARG A 296 0.92 4.56 -8.68
CA ARG A 296 0.08 4.55 -9.89
C ARG A 296 -1.27 5.22 -9.63
N ARG A 297 -1.81 6.01 -10.58
CA ARG A 297 -3.14 6.65 -10.51
C ARG A 297 -3.88 6.56 -11.85
N PRO A 298 -4.77 5.57 -12.04
CA PRO A 298 -5.52 5.44 -13.29
C PRO A 298 -6.55 6.58 -13.40
N GLU A 299 -6.84 7.02 -14.62
CA GLU A 299 -7.84 8.06 -14.93
C GLU A 299 -9.24 7.74 -14.38
N ALA A 300 -9.56 6.45 -14.30
CA ALA A 300 -10.80 5.95 -13.74
C ALA A 300 -10.56 4.66 -12.94
N ILE A 301 -11.34 4.48 -11.88
CA ILE A 301 -11.46 3.23 -11.14
C ILE A 301 -12.87 2.70 -11.37
N ILE A 302 -12.96 1.50 -11.93
CA ILE A 302 -14.23 0.82 -12.12
C ILE A 302 -14.39 -0.18 -10.98
N ASP A 303 -15.43 0.02 -10.17
CA ASP A 303 -15.83 -0.95 -9.17
C ASP A 303 -16.64 -2.08 -9.82
N LEU A 304 -16.05 -3.26 -9.87
CA LEU A 304 -16.63 -4.46 -10.46
C LEU A 304 -17.48 -5.27 -9.47
N THR A 305 -17.56 -4.87 -8.20
CA THR A 305 -18.21 -5.67 -7.13
C THR A 305 -19.72 -5.84 -7.32
N ARG A 306 -20.36 -5.00 -8.13
CA ARG A 306 -21.80 -5.08 -8.44
C ARG A 306 -22.13 -6.00 -9.62
N ILE A 307 -21.14 -6.58 -10.29
CA ILE A 307 -21.33 -7.51 -11.40
C ILE A 307 -21.40 -8.93 -10.84
N SER A 308 -22.61 -9.46 -10.70
CA SER A 308 -22.87 -10.77 -10.09
C SER A 308 -22.08 -11.91 -10.72
N GLU A 309 -21.94 -11.87 -12.05
CA GLU A 309 -21.30 -12.88 -12.89
C GLU A 309 -19.80 -13.02 -12.58
N LEU A 310 -19.17 -11.96 -12.07
CA LEU A 310 -17.78 -12.01 -11.63
C LEU A 310 -17.64 -12.64 -10.24
N THR A 311 -18.69 -12.62 -9.42
CA THR A 311 -18.66 -13.12 -8.03
C THR A 311 -19.17 -14.55 -7.88
N GLN A 312 -19.55 -15.18 -8.99
CA GLN A 312 -20.11 -16.53 -9.03
C GLN A 312 -19.12 -17.52 -9.66
N TRP A 313 -19.33 -18.80 -9.37
CA TRP A 313 -18.66 -19.89 -10.05
C TRP A 313 -19.68 -20.94 -10.46
N GLY A 314 -19.34 -21.72 -11.49
CA GLY A 314 -20.19 -22.79 -11.99
C GLY A 314 -19.38 -23.78 -12.83
N THR A 315 -20.08 -24.65 -13.54
CA THR A 315 -19.50 -25.57 -14.51
C THR A 315 -19.80 -25.12 -15.93
N ASP A 316 -18.79 -25.11 -16.78
CA ASP A 316 -18.85 -24.75 -18.20
C ASP A 316 -18.08 -25.81 -18.99
N ASP A 317 -18.75 -26.59 -19.84
CA ASP A 317 -18.15 -27.69 -20.62
C ASP A 317 -17.23 -28.64 -19.83
N GLY A 318 -17.63 -28.99 -18.60
CA GLY A 318 -16.85 -29.87 -17.72
C GLY A 318 -15.68 -29.20 -16.99
N LEU A 319 -15.40 -27.93 -17.28
CA LEU A 319 -14.50 -27.08 -16.51
C LEU A 319 -15.27 -26.39 -15.39
N LEU A 320 -14.60 -26.09 -14.29
CA LEU A 320 -15.07 -25.09 -13.35
C LEU A 320 -14.74 -23.73 -13.94
N ARG A 321 -15.76 -22.89 -14.13
CA ARG A 321 -15.59 -21.47 -14.48
C ARG A 321 -15.78 -20.65 -13.20
N ILE A 322 -14.71 -20.06 -12.70
CA ILE A 322 -14.69 -19.29 -11.45
C ILE A 322 -14.53 -17.81 -11.79
N GLY A 323 -15.52 -16.99 -11.47
CA GLY A 323 -15.48 -15.56 -11.72
C GLY A 323 -14.33 -14.84 -11.02
N ALA A 324 -13.82 -13.78 -11.63
CA ALA A 324 -12.65 -13.04 -11.14
C ALA A 324 -12.87 -12.34 -9.78
N GLY A 325 -14.14 -12.12 -9.41
CA GLY A 325 -14.63 -11.57 -8.15
C GLY A 325 -14.84 -12.61 -7.04
N VAL A 326 -14.69 -13.91 -7.31
CA VAL A 326 -14.79 -14.95 -6.27
C VAL A 326 -13.64 -14.80 -5.28
N THR A 327 -13.99 -14.56 -4.01
CA THR A 327 -13.01 -14.31 -2.95
C THR A 327 -12.25 -15.58 -2.57
N TYR A 328 -11.05 -15.40 -1.98
CA TYR A 328 -10.30 -16.53 -1.43
C TYR A 328 -11.12 -17.28 -0.37
N SER A 329 -11.89 -16.58 0.46
CA SER A 329 -12.74 -17.21 1.48
C SER A 329 -13.82 -18.08 0.86
N GLN A 330 -14.51 -17.62 -0.18
CA GLN A 330 -15.48 -18.44 -0.91
C GLN A 330 -14.81 -19.66 -1.55
N LEU A 331 -13.67 -19.45 -2.22
CA LEU A 331 -12.91 -20.55 -2.83
C LEU A 331 -12.54 -21.64 -1.82
N ILE A 332 -12.03 -21.24 -0.65
CA ILE A 332 -11.63 -22.15 0.42
C ILE A 332 -12.83 -22.99 0.91
N ASN A 333 -13.99 -22.37 1.06
CA ASN A 333 -15.16 -22.99 1.69
C ASN A 333 -16.02 -23.78 0.71
N GLU A 334 -16.11 -23.35 -0.55
CA GLU A 334 -17.07 -23.89 -1.53
C GLU A 334 -16.39 -24.77 -2.60
N LEU A 335 -15.10 -24.52 -2.87
CA LEU A 335 -14.35 -25.18 -3.94
C LEU A 335 -13.18 -26.02 -3.41
N GLY A 336 -13.00 -26.10 -2.08
CA GLY A 336 -11.87 -26.79 -1.44
C GLY A 336 -11.71 -28.25 -1.88
N ASP A 337 -12.80 -28.98 -2.05
CA ASP A 337 -12.78 -30.39 -2.45
C ASP A 337 -12.51 -30.57 -3.95
N ARG A 338 -12.83 -29.55 -4.76
CA ARG A 338 -12.67 -29.60 -6.22
C ARG A 338 -11.35 -29.02 -6.69
N LEU A 339 -10.77 -28.09 -5.93
CA LEU A 339 -9.52 -27.41 -6.22
C LEU A 339 -8.60 -27.38 -4.97
N PRO A 340 -8.22 -28.55 -4.43
CA PRO A 340 -7.54 -28.64 -3.14
C PRO A 340 -6.22 -27.88 -3.10
N GLY A 341 -5.43 -27.90 -4.18
CA GLY A 341 -4.14 -27.20 -4.23
C GLY A 341 -4.31 -25.69 -4.17
N LEU A 342 -5.30 -25.15 -4.90
CA LEU A 342 -5.63 -23.73 -4.89
C LEU A 342 -6.24 -23.30 -3.54
N ALA A 343 -7.04 -24.15 -2.90
CA ALA A 343 -7.58 -23.88 -1.57
C ALA A 343 -6.50 -23.87 -0.48
N ILE A 344 -5.52 -24.79 -0.54
CA ILE A 344 -4.35 -24.78 0.34
C ILE A 344 -3.57 -23.48 0.15
N ALA A 345 -3.26 -23.09 -1.09
CA ALA A 345 -2.57 -21.84 -1.38
C ALA A 345 -3.33 -20.61 -0.85
N SER A 346 -4.63 -20.57 -1.11
CA SER A 346 -5.54 -19.50 -0.69
C SER A 346 -5.55 -19.30 0.83
N ARG A 347 -5.47 -20.39 1.63
CA ARG A 347 -5.37 -20.31 3.09
C ARG A 347 -4.11 -19.59 3.59
N THR A 348 -3.05 -19.54 2.77
CA THR A 348 -1.78 -18.88 3.12
C THR A 348 -1.73 -17.39 2.75
N VAL A 349 -2.75 -16.88 2.04
CA VAL A 349 -2.81 -15.49 1.59
C VAL A 349 -3.25 -14.58 2.75
N GLY A 350 -2.36 -13.68 3.16
CA GLY A 350 -2.66 -12.58 4.09
C GLY A 350 -3.40 -13.00 5.37
N SER A 351 -4.16 -12.06 5.92
CA SER A 351 -5.06 -12.29 7.05
C SER A 351 -6.46 -12.74 6.55
N PRO A 352 -7.35 -13.24 7.43
CA PRO A 352 -8.74 -13.51 7.06
C PRO A 352 -9.45 -12.31 6.41
N GLN A 353 -9.18 -11.08 6.87
CA GLN A 353 -9.73 -9.86 6.28
C GLN A 353 -9.28 -9.67 4.83
N ILE A 354 -8.01 -9.95 4.54
CA ILE A 354 -7.49 -9.92 3.15
C ILE A 354 -8.16 -11.01 2.32
N ARG A 355 -8.40 -12.21 2.86
CA ARG A 355 -9.06 -13.30 2.12
C ARG A 355 -10.55 -13.07 1.85
N ASN A 356 -11.22 -12.30 2.71
CA ASN A 356 -12.61 -11.91 2.54
C ASN A 356 -12.81 -10.86 1.42
N ARG A 357 -11.74 -10.17 0.98
CA ARG A 357 -11.81 -9.17 -0.11
C ARG A 357 -10.96 -9.51 -1.32
N GLY A 358 -9.84 -10.19 -1.12
CA GLY A 358 -8.92 -10.61 -2.17
C GLY A 358 -9.48 -11.78 -2.95
N THR A 359 -9.22 -11.78 -4.26
CA THR A 359 -9.71 -12.78 -5.20
C THR A 359 -8.55 -13.38 -6.00
N VAL A 360 -8.75 -14.56 -6.58
CA VAL A 360 -7.79 -15.15 -7.52
C VAL A 360 -7.69 -14.28 -8.78
N GLY A 361 -8.80 -13.72 -9.25
CA GLY A 361 -8.81 -12.78 -10.38
C GLY A 361 -7.95 -11.53 -10.12
N GLY A 362 -8.03 -10.96 -8.93
CA GLY A 362 -7.16 -9.85 -8.52
C GLY A 362 -5.69 -10.26 -8.46
N ASN A 363 -5.38 -11.48 -7.98
CA ASN A 363 -4.01 -11.98 -7.95
C ASN A 363 -3.43 -12.25 -9.33
N LEU A 364 -4.24 -12.72 -10.29
CA LEU A 364 -3.90 -12.79 -11.70
C LEU A 364 -3.66 -11.38 -12.25
N GLY A 365 -4.58 -10.44 -12.00
CA GLY A 365 -4.50 -9.04 -12.45
C GLY A 365 -3.22 -8.33 -12.02
N THR A 366 -2.82 -8.50 -10.75
CA THR A 366 -1.54 -7.94 -10.25
C THR A 366 -0.32 -8.58 -10.93
N ALA A 367 -0.39 -9.85 -11.32
CA ALA A 367 0.72 -10.60 -11.93
C ALA A 367 2.05 -10.51 -11.16
N SER A 368 1.99 -10.37 -9.83
CA SER A 368 3.17 -10.36 -8.97
C SER A 368 3.83 -11.74 -8.96
N PRO A 369 5.15 -11.87 -9.17
CA PRO A 369 5.84 -13.17 -9.09
C PRO A 369 5.63 -13.91 -7.78
N ALA A 370 5.28 -13.20 -6.70
CA ALA A 370 5.00 -13.77 -5.38
C ALA A 370 3.51 -14.11 -5.15
N GLY A 371 2.68 -14.14 -6.20
CA GLY A 371 1.27 -14.52 -6.10
C GLY A 371 1.08 -15.99 -5.75
N ASP A 372 0.39 -16.26 -4.63
CA ASP A 372 0.23 -17.63 -4.13
C ASP A 372 -0.75 -18.46 -4.99
N ALA A 373 -1.67 -17.83 -5.72
CA ALA A 373 -2.61 -18.56 -6.57
C ALA A 373 -1.98 -19.01 -7.90
N HIS A 374 -0.86 -18.42 -8.33
CA HIS A 374 -0.30 -18.71 -9.65
C HIS A 374 0.26 -20.14 -9.78
N PRO A 375 1.03 -20.68 -8.81
CA PRO A 375 1.54 -22.05 -8.90
C PRO A 375 0.44 -23.13 -9.04
N PRO A 376 -0.62 -23.18 -8.22
CA PRO A 376 -1.66 -24.20 -8.38
C PRO A 376 -2.47 -24.04 -9.67
N LEU A 377 -2.64 -22.81 -10.16
CA LEU A 377 -3.27 -22.56 -11.47
C LEU A 377 -2.41 -23.11 -12.62
N LEU A 378 -1.09 -22.96 -12.56
CA LEU A 378 -0.16 -23.56 -13.52
C LEU A 378 -0.15 -25.09 -13.45
N ALA A 379 -0.07 -25.64 -12.24
CA ALA A 379 -0.04 -27.08 -12.02
C ALA A 379 -1.32 -27.77 -12.53
N SER A 380 -2.44 -27.05 -12.59
CA SER A 380 -3.74 -27.57 -13.04
C SER A 380 -4.08 -27.22 -14.49
N ASP A 381 -3.11 -26.77 -15.29
CA ASP A 381 -3.32 -26.41 -16.72
C ASP A 381 -4.50 -25.42 -16.93
N SER A 382 -4.71 -24.50 -15.99
CA SER A 382 -5.86 -23.58 -16.03
C SER A 382 -5.77 -22.55 -17.16
N GLN A 383 -6.92 -21.95 -17.48
CA GLN A 383 -7.06 -20.90 -18.47
C GLN A 383 -7.58 -19.61 -17.82
N VAL A 384 -7.15 -18.45 -18.34
CA VAL A 384 -7.67 -17.13 -17.98
C VAL A 384 -8.65 -16.70 -19.05
N GLU A 385 -9.86 -16.34 -18.65
CA GLU A 385 -10.90 -15.80 -19.53
C GLU A 385 -10.88 -14.28 -19.48
N LEU A 386 -10.62 -13.67 -20.62
CA LEU A 386 -10.54 -12.24 -20.83
C LEU A 386 -11.74 -11.79 -21.65
N ALA A 387 -12.53 -10.88 -21.11
CA ALA A 387 -13.72 -10.33 -21.77
C ALA A 387 -13.45 -8.89 -22.19
N SER A 388 -13.92 -8.53 -23.38
CA SER A 388 -13.99 -7.15 -23.88
C SER A 388 -15.31 -6.92 -24.60
N THR A 389 -15.52 -5.71 -25.11
CA THR A 389 -16.71 -5.38 -25.92
C THR A 389 -16.75 -6.12 -27.26
N SER A 390 -15.64 -6.70 -27.72
CA SER A 390 -15.56 -7.46 -28.97
C SER A 390 -15.72 -8.97 -28.80
N GLY A 391 -15.74 -9.47 -27.56
CA GLY A 391 -15.96 -10.89 -27.26
C GLY A 391 -15.12 -11.40 -26.11
N VAL A 392 -14.94 -12.72 -26.07
CA VAL A 392 -14.21 -13.43 -25.03
C VAL A 392 -13.01 -14.16 -25.63
N ARG A 393 -11.86 -14.02 -24.98
CA ARG A 393 -10.61 -14.71 -25.32
C ARG A 393 -10.15 -15.53 -24.13
N ARG A 394 -9.80 -16.80 -24.36
CA ARG A 394 -9.20 -17.68 -23.35
C ARG A 394 -7.72 -17.86 -23.65
N LEU A 395 -6.90 -17.82 -22.60
CA LEU A 395 -5.45 -18.04 -22.66
C LEU A 395 -5.04 -19.10 -21.65
N ALA A 396 -4.06 -19.94 -21.99
CA ALA A 396 -3.42 -20.76 -20.98
C ALA A 396 -2.76 -19.86 -19.92
N VAL A 397 -2.89 -20.19 -18.64
CA VAL A 397 -2.38 -19.32 -17.56
C VAL A 397 -0.86 -19.10 -17.66
N GLY A 398 -0.10 -20.05 -18.23
CA GLY A 398 1.32 -19.89 -18.49
C GLY A 398 1.66 -18.82 -19.53
N GLU A 399 0.76 -18.58 -20.49
CA GLU A 399 0.91 -17.53 -21.51
C GLU A 399 0.38 -16.17 -21.03
N PHE A 400 -0.40 -16.18 -19.94
CA PHE A 400 -0.96 -14.95 -19.38
C PHE A 400 0.10 -14.05 -18.74
N PHE A 401 1.13 -14.64 -18.11
CA PHE A 401 2.21 -13.88 -17.46
C PHE A 401 3.31 -13.52 -18.45
N THR A 402 3.53 -12.23 -18.69
CA THR A 402 4.53 -11.74 -19.66
C THR A 402 5.78 -11.15 -19.01
N GLY A 403 5.75 -10.96 -17.68
CA GLY A 403 6.87 -10.50 -16.89
C GLY A 403 6.45 -10.14 -15.45
N PRO A 404 7.37 -9.63 -14.62
CA PRO A 404 7.04 -9.22 -13.26
C PRO A 404 5.99 -8.10 -13.26
N LYS A 405 4.84 -8.34 -12.63
CA LYS A 405 3.68 -7.43 -12.65
C LYS A 405 3.16 -7.09 -14.05
N ARG A 406 3.38 -7.96 -15.04
CA ARG A 406 2.95 -7.78 -16.43
C ARG A 406 2.20 -9.02 -16.90
N ASN A 407 1.09 -8.78 -17.60
CA ASN A 407 0.24 -9.83 -18.15
C ASN A 407 -0.14 -9.55 -19.61
N ALA A 408 -0.84 -10.49 -20.23
CA ALA A 408 -1.21 -10.47 -21.64
C ALA A 408 -2.57 -9.80 -21.94
N MET A 409 -3.17 -9.08 -20.97
CA MET A 409 -4.42 -8.35 -21.20
C MET A 409 -4.22 -7.19 -22.17
N ARG A 410 -5.20 -7.02 -23.06
CA ARG A 410 -5.35 -5.82 -23.89
C ARG A 410 -5.98 -4.69 -23.07
N LYS A 411 -5.88 -3.45 -23.58
CA LYS A 411 -6.37 -2.26 -22.89
C LYS A 411 -7.88 -2.27 -22.62
N ASP A 412 -8.64 -2.98 -23.46
CA ASP A 412 -10.10 -3.11 -23.41
C ASP A 412 -10.58 -4.43 -22.77
N GLU A 413 -9.66 -5.24 -22.25
CA GLU A 413 -9.97 -6.54 -21.62
C GLU A 413 -10.04 -6.43 -20.09
N LEU A 414 -10.98 -7.16 -19.50
CA LEU A 414 -11.00 -7.50 -18.07
C LEU A 414 -10.88 -9.01 -17.88
N ILE A 415 -10.34 -9.43 -16.73
CA ILE A 415 -10.39 -10.85 -16.32
C ILE A 415 -11.81 -11.14 -15.87
N ALA A 416 -12.53 -11.96 -16.64
CA ALA A 416 -13.91 -12.32 -16.31
C ALA A 416 -13.96 -13.53 -15.38
N ALA A 417 -13.12 -14.53 -15.67
CA ALA A 417 -13.03 -15.77 -14.92
C ALA A 417 -11.67 -16.45 -15.13
N PHE A 418 -11.40 -17.49 -14.35
CA PHE A 418 -10.47 -18.53 -14.74
C PHE A 418 -11.22 -19.85 -14.89
N LEU A 419 -10.74 -20.70 -15.80
CA LEU A 419 -11.28 -22.03 -16.05
C LEU A 419 -10.27 -23.08 -15.66
N VAL A 420 -10.73 -24.12 -14.97
CA VAL A 420 -9.87 -25.20 -14.49
C VAL A 420 -10.67 -26.49 -14.39
N GLU A 421 -10.06 -27.62 -14.74
CA GLU A 421 -10.70 -28.92 -14.49
C GLU A 421 -10.84 -29.17 -12.99
N PRO A 422 -11.95 -29.77 -12.51
CA PRO A 422 -12.00 -30.34 -11.16
C PRO A 422 -10.84 -31.33 -10.95
N ALA A 423 -10.25 -31.33 -9.75
CA ALA A 423 -9.14 -32.21 -9.43
C ALA A 423 -9.55 -33.69 -9.54
N ARG A 424 -8.79 -34.47 -10.33
CA ARG A 424 -8.94 -35.92 -10.51
C ARG A 424 -8.00 -36.74 -9.61
N GLY A 425 -7.51 -36.10 -8.55
CA GLY A 425 -6.48 -36.65 -7.68
C GLY A 425 -5.93 -35.58 -6.73
N PRO A 426 -4.94 -35.92 -5.91
CA PRO A 426 -4.42 -35.04 -4.90
C PRO A 426 -3.66 -33.86 -5.52
N GLN A 427 -3.83 -32.70 -4.89
CA GLN A 427 -3.05 -31.50 -5.19
C GLN A 427 -2.45 -30.96 -3.89
N GLN A 428 -1.26 -30.39 -3.99
CA GLN A 428 -0.52 -29.83 -2.86
C GLN A 428 0.06 -28.46 -3.18
N PHE A 429 0.21 -27.63 -2.15
CA PHE A 429 0.89 -26.34 -2.22
C PHE A 429 1.73 -26.14 -0.96
N SER A 430 2.94 -25.63 -1.14
CA SER A 430 3.83 -25.23 -0.05
C SER A 430 4.50 -23.89 -0.37
N LYS A 431 4.74 -23.11 0.67
CA LYS A 431 5.42 -21.80 0.61
C LYS A 431 6.45 -21.68 1.71
N VAL A 432 7.61 -21.14 1.36
CA VAL A 432 8.60 -20.64 2.33
C VAL A 432 8.50 -19.12 2.41
N GLY A 433 8.47 -18.59 3.63
CA GLY A 433 8.56 -17.17 3.91
C GLY A 433 9.51 -16.91 5.08
N THR A 434 9.79 -15.64 5.38
CA THR A 434 10.65 -15.24 6.51
C THR A 434 10.00 -15.44 7.89
N ARG A 435 8.71 -15.79 7.92
CA ARG A 435 7.92 -16.13 9.12
C ARG A 435 6.76 -17.06 8.76
N ASN A 436 6.10 -17.64 9.76
CA ASN A 436 5.11 -18.70 9.56
C ASN A 436 3.74 -18.25 9.02
N ALA A 437 3.39 -16.95 9.08
CA ALA A 437 2.09 -16.45 8.65
C ALA A 437 2.16 -15.02 8.07
N MET A 438 1.16 -14.66 7.25
CA MET A 438 1.00 -13.32 6.66
C MET A 438 2.31 -12.82 6.02
N VAL A 439 2.88 -13.63 5.13
CA VAL A 439 4.22 -13.39 4.58
C VAL A 439 4.21 -13.51 3.06
N ILE A 440 4.99 -12.64 2.42
CA ILE A 440 5.29 -12.71 0.99
C ILE A 440 6.24 -13.90 0.76
N ALA A 441 5.93 -14.74 -0.22
CA ALA A 441 6.71 -15.93 -0.52
C ALA A 441 8.18 -15.58 -0.86
N VAL A 442 9.12 -16.27 -0.22
CA VAL A 442 10.51 -16.42 -0.71
C VAL A 442 10.53 -17.40 -1.88
N CYS A 443 9.78 -18.48 -1.80
CA CYS A 443 9.46 -19.36 -2.93
C CYS A 443 8.20 -20.16 -2.59
N SER A 444 7.49 -20.60 -3.61
CA SER A 444 6.35 -21.51 -3.46
C SER A 444 6.35 -22.56 -4.55
N PHE A 445 5.75 -23.70 -4.24
CA PHE A 445 5.63 -24.84 -5.15
C PHE A 445 4.22 -25.42 -5.04
N ALA A 446 3.63 -25.77 -6.19
CA ALA A 446 2.41 -26.51 -6.29
C ALA A 446 2.61 -27.77 -7.14
N LEU A 447 1.84 -28.81 -6.79
CA LEU A 447 1.79 -30.08 -7.51
C LEU A 447 0.34 -30.49 -7.68
N ALA A 448 -0.02 -30.98 -8.86
CA ALA A 448 -1.30 -31.62 -9.12
C ALA A 448 -1.06 -33.00 -9.75
N ILE A 449 -1.71 -34.03 -9.21
CA ILE A 449 -1.62 -35.40 -9.72
C ILE A 449 -2.99 -35.78 -10.28
N ASP A 450 -3.03 -36.08 -11.57
CA ASP A 450 -4.18 -36.65 -12.26
C ASP A 450 -4.00 -38.17 -12.31
N LEU A 451 -4.72 -38.88 -11.44
CA LEU A 451 -4.59 -40.33 -11.28
C LEU A 451 -5.13 -41.09 -12.48
N GLU A 452 -6.15 -40.53 -13.14
CA GLU A 452 -6.82 -41.15 -14.29
C GLU A 452 -5.95 -41.02 -15.54
N ARG A 453 -5.45 -39.81 -15.82
CA ARG A 453 -4.61 -39.55 -16.99
C ARG A 453 -3.13 -39.88 -16.77
N ARG A 454 -2.75 -40.27 -15.56
CA ARG A 454 -1.35 -40.52 -15.14
C ARG A 454 -0.44 -39.32 -15.41
N ARG A 455 -0.95 -38.13 -15.11
CA ARG A 455 -0.23 -36.87 -15.34
C ARG A 455 0.11 -36.18 -14.04
N VAL A 456 1.22 -35.48 -14.05
CA VAL A 456 1.70 -34.63 -12.95
C VAL A 456 1.92 -33.24 -13.51
N GLY A 457 1.27 -32.25 -12.93
CA GLY A 457 1.50 -30.84 -13.22
C GLY A 457 2.20 -30.15 -12.05
N SER A 458 3.05 -29.18 -12.36
CA SER A 458 3.82 -28.43 -11.38
C SER A 458 3.66 -26.92 -11.57
N GLY A 459 3.86 -26.17 -10.49
CA GLY A 459 3.96 -24.72 -10.55
C GLY A 459 4.99 -24.20 -9.54
N ILE A 460 5.82 -23.26 -9.97
CA ILE A 460 6.83 -22.59 -9.17
C ILE A 460 6.46 -21.11 -9.07
N GLY A 461 6.40 -20.59 -7.84
CA GLY A 461 6.16 -19.17 -7.55
C GLY A 461 7.35 -18.54 -6.83
N SER A 462 7.48 -17.22 -6.97
CA SER A 462 8.52 -16.37 -6.36
C SER A 462 9.95 -16.87 -6.60
N ALA A 463 10.20 -17.57 -7.71
CA ALA A 463 11.53 -18.05 -8.07
C ALA A 463 11.79 -17.95 -9.59
N GLY A 464 11.21 -16.93 -10.21
CA GLY A 464 11.35 -16.56 -11.60
C GLY A 464 10.72 -15.18 -11.84
N PRO A 465 10.99 -14.53 -12.99
CA PRO A 465 10.33 -13.29 -13.37
C PRO A 465 8.83 -13.47 -13.62
N THR A 466 8.41 -14.68 -13.97
CA THR A 466 7.02 -15.15 -14.04
C THR A 466 6.93 -16.47 -13.28
N PRO A 467 5.72 -16.93 -12.91
CA PRO A 467 5.49 -18.29 -12.46
C PRO A 467 5.96 -19.31 -13.52
N LEU A 468 6.56 -20.42 -13.10
CA LEU A 468 7.21 -21.40 -13.99
C LEU A 468 6.66 -22.81 -13.79
N ARG A 469 6.74 -23.64 -14.83
CA ARG A 469 6.56 -25.09 -14.72
C ARG A 469 7.90 -25.81 -14.79
N ALA A 470 8.01 -26.92 -14.09
CA ALA A 470 9.16 -27.82 -14.15
C ALA A 470 8.84 -29.02 -15.06
N ILE A 471 8.70 -28.80 -16.36
CA ILE A 471 8.26 -29.82 -17.33
C ILE A 471 9.14 -31.07 -17.29
N GLU A 472 10.47 -30.92 -17.25
CA GLU A 472 11.39 -32.06 -17.13
C GLU A 472 11.16 -32.85 -15.83
N ALA A 473 10.83 -32.17 -14.73
CA ALA A 473 10.51 -32.83 -13.46
C ALA A 473 9.17 -33.58 -13.54
N GLU A 474 8.16 -32.99 -14.20
CA GLU A 474 6.85 -33.60 -14.43
C GLU A 474 6.96 -34.89 -15.26
N GLU A 475 7.67 -34.86 -16.38
CA GLU A 475 7.89 -36.01 -17.26
C GLU A 475 8.68 -37.12 -16.54
N PHE A 476 9.76 -36.74 -15.85
CA PHE A 476 10.56 -37.68 -15.07
C PHE A 476 9.71 -38.42 -14.03
N ILE A 477 8.95 -37.68 -13.21
CA ILE A 477 8.22 -38.33 -12.12
C ILE A 477 7.04 -39.17 -12.63
N GLN A 478 6.40 -38.77 -13.74
CA GLN A 478 5.33 -39.57 -14.36
C GLN A 478 5.81 -40.97 -14.76
N GLY A 479 7.05 -41.09 -15.25
CA GLY A 479 7.65 -42.38 -15.62
C GLY A 479 8.08 -43.25 -14.43
N GLU A 480 8.29 -42.65 -13.26
CA GLU A 480 8.81 -43.33 -12.06
C GLU A 480 7.73 -43.70 -11.05
N LEU A 481 6.53 -43.11 -11.15
CA LEU A 481 5.43 -43.39 -10.23
C LEU A 481 4.78 -44.75 -10.51
N ASP A 482 4.58 -45.54 -9.47
CA ASP A 482 3.80 -46.79 -9.55
C ASP A 482 2.29 -46.47 -9.51
N TRP A 483 1.74 -46.14 -10.68
CA TRP A 483 0.34 -45.76 -10.84
C TRP A 483 -0.67 -46.85 -10.45
N GLU A 484 -0.26 -48.12 -10.43
CA GLU A 484 -1.13 -49.26 -10.11
C GLU A 484 -1.16 -49.53 -8.60
N ASN A 485 0.02 -49.72 -7.99
CA ASN A 485 0.10 -50.14 -6.59
C ASN A 485 0.27 -48.97 -5.62
N ARG A 486 0.45 -47.74 -6.13
CA ARG A 486 0.67 -46.53 -5.33
C ARG A 486 1.82 -46.66 -4.33
N ALA A 487 2.85 -47.42 -4.70
CA ALA A 487 4.04 -47.58 -3.87
C ALA A 487 4.72 -46.22 -3.64
N ARG A 488 5.25 -46.00 -2.43
CA ARG A 488 6.01 -44.78 -2.10
C ARG A 488 7.23 -44.67 -3.03
N PRO A 489 7.45 -43.52 -3.70
CA PRO A 489 8.64 -43.30 -4.51
C PRO A 489 9.93 -43.48 -3.69
N SER A 490 10.96 -44.03 -4.31
CA SER A 490 12.25 -44.19 -3.65
C SER A 490 12.85 -42.83 -3.24
N ASP A 491 13.70 -42.80 -2.22
CA ASP A 491 14.37 -41.56 -1.81
C ASP A 491 15.26 -40.98 -2.94
N ALA A 492 15.77 -41.84 -3.83
CA ALA A 492 16.52 -41.40 -5.01
C ALA A 492 15.61 -40.70 -6.03
N THR A 493 14.43 -41.27 -6.30
CA THR A 493 13.40 -40.67 -7.17
C THR A 493 12.94 -39.32 -6.62
N LEU A 494 12.64 -39.24 -5.32
CA LEU A 494 12.27 -37.99 -4.66
C LEU A 494 13.38 -36.94 -4.81
N ARG A 495 14.64 -37.30 -4.49
CA ARG A 495 15.78 -36.38 -4.64
C ARG A 495 15.90 -35.84 -6.06
N ARG A 496 15.85 -36.73 -7.06
CA ARG A 496 15.96 -36.35 -8.48
C ARG A 496 14.83 -35.42 -8.91
N PHE A 497 13.60 -35.70 -8.50
CA PHE A 497 12.46 -34.80 -8.75
C PHE A 497 12.71 -33.39 -8.19
N GLY A 498 13.19 -33.30 -6.94
CA GLY A 498 13.53 -32.02 -6.31
C GLY A 498 14.63 -31.26 -7.06
N GLU A 499 15.67 -31.95 -7.53
CA GLU A 499 16.76 -31.35 -8.32
C GLU A 499 16.24 -30.75 -9.64
N LEU A 500 15.37 -31.47 -10.34
CA LEU A 500 14.77 -31.00 -11.60
C LEU A 500 13.86 -29.78 -11.38
N VAL A 501 13.07 -29.76 -10.30
CA VAL A 501 12.28 -28.58 -9.93
C VAL A 501 13.17 -27.37 -9.63
N ALA A 502 14.27 -27.56 -8.90
CA ALA A 502 15.22 -26.49 -8.62
C ALA A 502 15.94 -25.99 -9.89
N ALA A 503 16.22 -26.87 -10.85
CA ALA A 503 16.84 -26.53 -12.13
C ALA A 503 15.91 -25.68 -13.02
N ALA A 504 14.60 -25.91 -12.96
CA ALA A 504 13.61 -25.11 -13.68
C ALA A 504 13.50 -23.67 -13.16
N ALA A 505 13.90 -23.40 -11.91
CA ALA A 505 13.79 -22.09 -11.28
C ALA A 505 14.83 -21.08 -11.81
N LYS A 506 14.42 -19.81 -11.92
CA LYS A 506 15.24 -18.68 -12.37
C LYS A 506 15.29 -17.55 -11.32
N PRO A 507 15.64 -17.82 -10.05
CA PRO A 507 15.57 -16.82 -8.99
C PRO A 507 16.72 -15.81 -9.04
N ILE A 508 16.47 -14.63 -8.45
CA ILE A 508 17.46 -13.59 -8.15
C ILE A 508 17.73 -13.54 -6.63
N ASP A 509 18.81 -12.87 -6.24
CA ASP A 509 19.01 -12.43 -4.86
C ASP A 509 18.12 -11.21 -4.58
N ASP A 510 17.48 -11.16 -3.41
CA ASP A 510 16.77 -9.97 -2.93
C ASP A 510 16.80 -9.89 -1.39
N VAL A 511 16.11 -8.90 -0.84
CA VAL A 511 15.99 -8.68 0.62
C VAL A 511 15.31 -9.81 1.39
N ARG A 512 14.65 -10.76 0.72
CA ARG A 512 13.91 -11.88 1.32
C ARG A 512 14.71 -13.18 1.29
N GLY A 513 15.69 -13.31 0.40
CA GLY A 513 16.59 -14.46 0.36
C GLY A 513 17.40 -14.58 -0.93
N THR A 514 18.46 -15.37 -0.87
CA THR A 514 19.36 -15.60 -2.01
C THR A 514 18.78 -16.58 -3.03
N ALA A 515 19.23 -16.49 -4.27
CA ALA A 515 18.91 -17.39 -5.36
C ALA A 515 19.30 -18.84 -5.02
N THR A 516 20.45 -19.04 -4.37
CA THR A 516 20.90 -20.36 -3.89
C THR A 516 19.94 -20.93 -2.86
N TYR A 517 19.52 -20.12 -1.88
CA TYR A 517 18.55 -20.55 -0.88
C TYR A 517 17.19 -20.91 -1.52
N ARG A 518 16.70 -20.11 -2.47
CA ARG A 518 15.45 -20.38 -3.20
C ARG A 518 15.50 -21.71 -3.96
N ARG A 519 16.59 -22.00 -4.67
CA ARG A 519 16.77 -23.29 -5.36
C ARG A 519 16.79 -24.47 -4.38
N HIS A 520 17.54 -24.34 -3.28
CA HIS A 520 17.59 -25.37 -2.26
C HIS A 520 16.21 -25.61 -1.62
N ALA A 521 15.52 -24.54 -1.22
CA ALA A 521 14.19 -24.61 -0.62
C ALA A 521 13.16 -25.23 -1.57
N LEU A 522 13.19 -24.89 -2.87
CA LEU A 522 12.33 -25.49 -3.88
C LEU A 522 12.55 -27.00 -4.01
N ALA A 523 13.81 -27.46 -4.07
CA ALA A 523 14.09 -28.89 -4.14
C ALA A 523 13.50 -29.66 -2.95
N VAL A 524 13.60 -29.09 -1.74
CA VAL A 524 13.04 -29.68 -0.52
C VAL A 524 11.51 -29.64 -0.51
N MET A 525 10.91 -28.51 -0.89
CA MET A 525 9.45 -28.36 -0.96
C MET A 525 8.83 -29.32 -1.99
N ALA A 526 9.45 -29.45 -3.16
CA ALA A 526 8.98 -30.34 -4.23
C ALA A 526 8.92 -31.79 -3.77
N ARG A 527 10.01 -32.26 -3.13
CA ARG A 527 10.09 -33.61 -2.53
C ARG A 527 8.94 -33.88 -1.55
N ARG A 528 8.72 -32.93 -0.63
CA ARG A 528 7.67 -33.06 0.38
C ARG A 528 6.28 -33.01 -0.22
N CYS A 529 6.03 -32.09 -1.16
CA CYS A 529 4.72 -31.98 -1.82
C CYS A 529 4.39 -33.25 -2.60
N LEU A 530 5.36 -33.85 -3.29
CA LEU A 530 5.18 -35.12 -3.98
C LEU A 530 4.88 -36.26 -3.01
N GLU A 531 5.64 -36.38 -1.93
CA GLU A 531 5.41 -37.40 -0.91
C GLU A 531 4.02 -37.25 -0.24
N TRP A 532 3.63 -36.03 0.12
CA TRP A 532 2.31 -35.75 0.72
C TRP A 532 1.16 -35.98 -0.26
N ALA A 533 1.31 -35.54 -1.52
CA ALA A 533 0.29 -35.74 -2.54
C ALA A 533 0.12 -37.23 -2.84
N TRP A 534 1.22 -37.96 -3.05
CA TRP A 534 1.15 -39.37 -3.41
C TRP A 534 0.68 -40.27 -2.28
N ALA A 535 0.99 -39.93 -1.02
CA ALA A 535 0.44 -40.66 0.12
C ALA A 535 -1.07 -40.41 0.33
N ALA A 536 -1.61 -39.34 -0.23
CA ALA A 536 -3.03 -39.01 -0.21
C ALA A 536 -3.78 -39.46 -1.47
N ALA A 537 -3.06 -40.00 -2.48
CA ALA A 537 -3.61 -40.60 -3.70
C ALA A 537 -4.12 -42.02 -3.41
#